data_AF-A0A965TDM6-F1
#
_entry.id   AF-A0A965TDM6-F1
#
_cell.length_a   1.000
_cell.length_b   1.000
_cell.length_c   1.000
_cell.angle_alpha   90.00
_cell.angle_beta   90.00
_cell.angle_gamma   90.00
#
_symmetry.space_group_name_H-M   'P 1'
#
loop_
_entity.id
_entity.type
_entity.pdbx_description
1 polymer ?
#
loop_
_entity_poly.entity_id
_entity_poly.type
_entity_poly.pdbx_seq_one_letter_code
_entity_poly.pdbx_strand_id
1 'polypeptide(L)'
;MVYSYFGMRKFGIGKDVNNIPRLMLNNKPYFHNGLLDQGYWSDGMYTPASDEAMIYDIKLMKDMGFNMLRKHIKIEPLRWYYHCDRLGMLVWQDMINGGGLYSMGIIGILPFIGIMLKDNKYKAFSRTDIKAREEYYIDSERMIKTLYNTVSLAMWVPFNEGWGQFDAEKAYNFYKKLDSTRTIDHASGWHDQKCGDFRSLHIYFRKVKVPKDKRPVILSEFGGYSLQAKGHMYNKEKFFGYKKYYNQAEFEKALGELYKKEVIDLIGKGLSATVYTEVSDVEDECNGLVSYDRKVVKVNMDFIKAINEQIKI
;
A
#
# COMPACT_ATOMS: atom_id res chain seq x y z
N MET A 1 -8.14 34.25 13.18
CA MET A 1 -6.87 33.52 13.41
C MET A 1 -6.94 32.21 12.65
N VAL A 2 -5.88 31.84 11.93
CA VAL A 2 -5.73 30.51 11.31
C VAL A 2 -4.87 29.68 12.26
N TYR A 3 -5.40 28.55 12.74
CA TYR A 3 -4.67 27.58 13.56
C TYR A 3 -4.23 26.41 12.68
N SER A 4 -2.97 26.00 12.80
CA SER A 4 -2.39 24.90 12.04
C SER A 4 -1.42 24.10 12.92
N TYR A 5 -0.88 23.01 12.37
CA TYR A 5 0.08 22.13 13.04
C TYR A 5 1.24 21.84 12.10
N PHE A 6 2.37 21.41 12.66
CA PHE A 6 3.52 20.94 11.90
C PHE A 6 4.20 19.78 12.63
N GLY A 7 4.99 18.99 11.91
CA GLY A 7 5.82 17.94 12.49
C GLY A 7 7.14 17.84 11.74
N MET A 8 8.23 17.69 12.49
CA MET A 8 9.57 17.53 11.91
C MET A 8 9.93 16.05 11.84
N ARG A 9 10.20 15.56 10.64
CA ARG A 9 10.68 14.20 10.39
C ARG A 9 11.47 14.14 9.11
N LYS A 10 12.24 13.06 8.95
CA LYS A 10 13.00 12.77 7.74
C LYS A 10 12.76 11.34 7.29
N PHE A 11 12.16 11.17 6.12
CA PHE A 11 12.11 9.89 5.42
C PHE A 11 13.29 9.77 4.47
N GLY A 12 13.69 8.54 4.17
CA GLY A 12 14.74 8.30 3.18
C GLY A 12 15.13 6.84 3.10
N ILE A 13 16.23 6.61 2.38
CA ILE A 13 16.87 5.30 2.27
C ILE A 13 18.30 5.43 2.81
N GLY A 14 18.74 4.39 3.49
CA GLY A 14 20.13 4.23 3.88
C GLY A 14 20.45 2.76 4.04
N LYS A 15 21.56 2.44 4.72
CA LYS A 15 21.92 1.06 5.03
C LYS A 15 21.90 0.81 6.53
N ASP A 16 21.49 -0.39 6.92
CA ASP A 16 21.60 -0.84 8.30
C ASP A 16 23.04 -1.29 8.64
N VAL A 17 23.24 -1.77 9.88
CA VAL A 17 24.53 -2.26 10.39
C VAL A 17 25.08 -3.45 9.60
N ASN A 18 24.23 -4.18 8.86
CA ASN A 18 24.61 -5.31 8.02
C ASN A 18 24.77 -4.89 6.55
N ASN A 19 24.84 -3.58 6.26
CA ASN A 19 24.97 -3.00 4.92
C ASN A 19 23.79 -3.33 3.99
N ILE A 20 22.63 -3.66 4.55
CA ILE A 20 21.39 -3.93 3.80
C ILE A 20 20.66 -2.60 3.57
N PRO A 21 20.20 -2.30 2.34
CA PRO A 21 19.44 -1.07 2.07
C PRO A 21 18.06 -1.13 2.76
N ARG A 22 17.73 -0.11 3.56
CA ARG A 22 16.49 0.01 4.36
C ARG A 22 15.79 1.34 4.15
N LEU A 23 14.49 1.34 4.42
CA LEU A 23 13.75 2.57 4.68
C LEU A 23 14.22 3.17 6.02
N MET A 24 14.30 4.49 6.05
CA MET A 24 14.77 5.26 7.18
C MET A 24 13.69 6.23 7.68
N LEU A 25 13.52 6.29 8.99
CA LEU A 25 12.79 7.35 9.68
C LEU A 25 13.73 8.04 10.67
N ASN A 26 13.93 9.35 10.49
CA ASN A 26 14.85 10.15 11.30
C ASN A 26 16.27 9.54 11.35
N ASN A 27 16.75 9.09 10.18
CA ASN A 27 18.06 8.44 9.98
C ASN A 27 18.26 7.08 10.68
N LYS A 28 17.18 6.44 11.16
CA LYS A 28 17.23 5.09 11.72
C LYS A 28 16.45 4.12 10.82
N PRO A 29 16.91 2.87 10.64
CA PRO A 29 16.12 1.85 9.95
C PRO A 29 14.74 1.75 10.58
N TYR A 30 13.71 1.73 9.74
CA TYR A 30 12.33 1.65 10.21
C TYR A 30 11.50 0.82 9.24
N PHE A 31 10.94 -0.27 9.74
CA PHE A 31 10.13 -1.17 8.93
C PHE A 31 8.71 -0.62 8.81
N HIS A 32 8.25 -0.35 7.59
CA HIS A 32 6.85 0.01 7.35
C HIS A 32 6.03 -1.27 7.26
N ASN A 33 5.25 -1.57 8.31
CA ASN A 33 4.33 -2.68 8.35
C ASN A 33 2.90 -2.13 8.29
N GLY A 34 2.26 -2.28 7.13
CA GLY A 34 0.98 -1.64 6.89
C GLY A 34 -0.04 -2.50 6.17
N LEU A 35 -1.16 -1.85 5.90
CA LEU A 35 -2.31 -2.42 5.22
C LEU A 35 -2.67 -1.57 4.00
N LEU A 36 -3.20 -2.24 2.97
CA LEU A 36 -3.82 -1.56 1.84
C LEU A 36 -5.16 -0.99 2.31
N ASP A 37 -5.36 0.31 2.10
CA ASP A 37 -6.59 1.02 2.43
C ASP A 37 -7.20 1.57 1.14
N GLN A 38 -8.23 0.88 0.65
CA GLN A 38 -9.00 1.23 -0.55
C GLN A 38 -9.81 2.53 -0.38
N GLY A 39 -10.12 2.94 0.85
CA GLY A 39 -10.96 4.11 1.11
C GLY A 39 -12.43 3.94 0.71
N TYR A 40 -12.94 2.70 0.70
CA TYR A 40 -14.36 2.40 0.51
C TYR A 40 -15.09 2.30 1.84
N TRP A 41 -16.28 2.89 1.91
CA TRP A 41 -17.15 2.99 3.08
C TRP A 41 -18.51 2.39 2.73
N SER A 42 -19.08 1.57 3.61
CA SER A 42 -20.31 0.83 3.32
C SER A 42 -21.55 1.70 3.07
N ASP A 43 -21.52 2.94 3.58
CA ASP A 43 -22.60 3.92 3.55
C ASP A 43 -22.33 5.08 2.59
N GLY A 44 -21.07 5.50 2.46
CA GLY A 44 -20.67 6.65 1.62
C GLY A 44 -19.85 6.31 0.38
N MET A 45 -19.58 5.03 0.11
CA MET A 45 -18.63 4.55 -0.92
C MET A 45 -17.27 5.24 -0.78
N TYR A 46 -17.02 6.32 -1.53
CA TYR A 46 -15.76 7.06 -1.45
C TYR A 46 -15.71 8.12 -0.35
N THR A 47 -16.78 8.32 0.41
CA THR A 47 -16.84 9.37 1.44
C THR A 47 -16.94 8.75 2.83
N PRO A 48 -16.02 9.07 3.76
CA PRO A 48 -16.17 8.67 5.15
C PRO A 48 -17.40 9.35 5.78
N ALA A 49 -18.12 8.61 6.62
CA ALA A 49 -19.32 9.12 7.30
C ALA A 49 -19.03 10.27 8.26
N SER A 50 -17.90 10.21 8.99
CA SER A 50 -17.48 11.21 9.97
C SER A 50 -15.99 11.13 10.32
N ASP A 51 -15.51 12.05 11.16
CA ASP A 51 -14.15 11.95 11.73
C ASP A 51 -13.98 10.70 12.59
N GLU A 52 -15.00 10.34 13.36
CA GLU A 52 -15.00 9.17 14.22
C GLU A 52 -14.83 7.88 13.41
N ALA A 53 -15.45 7.79 12.23
CA ALA A 53 -15.27 6.66 11.32
C ALA A 53 -13.81 6.55 10.83
N MET A 54 -13.22 7.68 10.41
CA MET A 54 -11.80 7.70 10.01
C MET A 54 -10.87 7.36 11.17
N ILE A 55 -11.11 7.95 12.35
CA ILE A 55 -10.33 7.70 13.57
C ILE A 55 -10.44 6.24 13.98
N TYR A 56 -11.62 5.62 13.86
CA TYR A 56 -11.86 4.22 14.20
C TYR A 56 -10.95 3.30 13.38
N ASP A 57 -10.98 3.40 12.05
CA ASP A 57 -10.14 2.56 11.18
C ASP A 57 -8.64 2.79 11.48
N ILE A 58 -8.19 4.06 11.59
CA ILE A 58 -6.78 4.38 11.86
C ILE A 58 -6.33 3.82 13.22
N LYS A 59 -7.13 4.02 14.28
CA LYS A 59 -6.80 3.53 15.62
C LYS A 59 -6.83 2.01 15.69
N LEU A 60 -7.84 1.38 15.11
CA LEU A 60 -7.96 -0.08 15.12
C LEU A 60 -6.73 -0.73 14.49
N MET A 61 -6.26 -0.23 13.33
CA MET A 61 -5.05 -0.75 12.70
C MET A 61 -3.79 -0.45 13.53
N LYS A 62 -3.72 0.72 14.18
CA LYS A 62 -2.63 1.07 15.09
C LYS A 62 -2.58 0.15 16.31
N ASP A 63 -3.73 -0.16 16.90
CA ASP A 63 -3.88 -1.01 18.08
C ASP A 63 -3.56 -2.48 17.76
N MET A 64 -3.79 -2.91 16.51
CA MET A 64 -3.31 -4.17 15.96
C MET A 64 -1.80 -4.20 15.69
N GLY A 65 -1.07 -3.12 15.97
CA GLY A 65 0.40 -3.06 15.81
C GLY A 65 0.88 -2.68 14.41
N PHE A 66 -0.02 -2.32 13.47
CA PHE A 66 0.39 -1.74 12.20
C PHE A 66 0.85 -0.29 12.40
N ASN A 67 1.78 0.15 11.55
CA ASN A 67 2.36 1.49 11.64
C ASN A 67 2.23 2.32 10.36
N MET A 68 1.61 1.75 9.32
CA MET A 68 1.44 2.40 8.02
C MET A 68 0.11 2.00 7.37
N LEU A 69 -0.52 2.93 6.66
CA LEU A 69 -1.62 2.67 5.74
C LEU A 69 -1.22 3.13 4.34
N ARG A 70 -1.43 2.27 3.34
CA ARG A 70 -1.25 2.62 1.93
C ARG A 70 -2.61 2.99 1.36
N LYS A 71 -2.83 4.28 1.12
CA LYS A 71 -4.05 4.76 0.48
C LYS A 71 -4.00 4.41 -1.00
N HIS A 72 -4.86 3.49 -1.40
CA HIS A 72 -4.82 2.87 -2.71
C HIS A 72 -5.64 3.69 -3.73
N ILE A 73 -4.96 4.18 -4.79
CA ILE A 73 -5.51 4.88 -5.98
C ILE A 73 -6.65 5.85 -5.63
N LYS A 74 -6.46 6.65 -4.57
CA LYS A 74 -7.46 7.61 -4.08
C LYS A 74 -6.79 8.69 -3.27
N ILE A 75 -7.32 9.91 -3.28
CA ILE A 75 -6.95 10.96 -2.34
C ILE A 75 -8.10 11.14 -1.34
N GLU A 76 -7.85 10.92 -0.05
CA GLU A 76 -8.85 11.17 1.00
C GLU A 76 -9.07 12.67 1.29
N PRO A 77 -10.14 13.06 2.00
CA PRO A 77 -10.23 14.38 2.59
C PRO A 77 -9.03 14.68 3.50
N LEU A 78 -8.57 15.94 3.55
CA LEU A 78 -7.45 16.37 4.41
C LEU A 78 -7.61 16.00 5.90
N ARG A 79 -8.86 15.81 6.37
CA ARG A 79 -9.19 15.34 7.72
C ARG A 79 -8.62 13.95 8.02
N TRP A 80 -8.63 13.04 7.04
CA TRP A 80 -8.04 11.69 7.20
C TRP A 80 -6.53 11.79 7.45
N TYR A 81 -5.81 12.56 6.62
CA TYR A 81 -4.37 12.77 6.80
C TYR A 81 -4.04 13.47 8.12
N TYR A 82 -4.85 14.46 8.53
CA TYR A 82 -4.72 15.08 9.85
C TYR A 82 -4.85 14.05 10.99
N HIS A 83 -5.75 13.09 10.86
CA HIS A 83 -5.88 12.01 11.83
C HIS A 83 -4.70 11.03 11.78
N CYS A 84 -4.18 10.69 10.61
CA CYS A 84 -2.93 9.91 10.50
C CYS A 84 -1.76 10.64 11.17
N ASP A 85 -1.62 11.95 10.94
CA ASP A 85 -0.57 12.80 11.53
C ASP A 85 -0.63 12.80 13.06
N ARG A 86 -1.81 13.05 13.64
CA ARG A 86 -1.97 13.15 15.10
C ARG A 86 -1.95 11.80 15.82
N LEU A 87 -2.30 10.71 15.13
CA LEU A 87 -2.32 9.34 15.68
C LEU A 87 -1.00 8.59 15.41
N GLY A 88 -0.10 9.17 14.61
CA GLY A 88 1.20 8.58 14.28
C GLY A 88 1.09 7.35 13.38
N MET A 89 0.19 7.37 12.40
CA MET A 89 0.08 6.35 11.36
C MET A 89 0.80 6.86 10.10
N LEU A 90 1.80 6.13 9.59
CA LEU A 90 2.47 6.51 8.34
C LEU A 90 1.53 6.33 7.15
N VAL A 91 1.72 7.14 6.11
CA VAL A 91 0.91 7.07 4.89
C VAL A 91 1.80 6.81 3.68
N TRP A 92 1.44 5.82 2.87
CA TRP A 92 1.86 5.74 1.48
C TRP A 92 0.71 6.22 0.61
N GLN A 93 0.99 7.13 -0.31
CA GLN A 93 -0.04 7.76 -1.12
C GLN A 93 0.13 7.37 -2.58
N ASP A 94 -0.82 6.59 -3.08
CA ASP A 94 -0.92 6.26 -4.49
C ASP A 94 -1.47 7.45 -5.30
N MET A 95 -0.98 7.61 -6.52
CA MET A 95 -1.63 8.44 -7.52
C MET A 95 -2.79 7.69 -8.15
N ILE A 96 -3.84 8.41 -8.54
CA ILE A 96 -4.94 7.82 -9.32
C ILE A 96 -4.41 7.42 -10.69
N ASN A 97 -4.60 6.16 -11.05
CA ASN A 97 -4.17 5.57 -12.31
C ASN A 97 -5.37 5.47 -13.26
N GLY A 98 -5.20 5.90 -14.51
CA GLY A 98 -6.24 5.80 -15.55
C GLY A 98 -5.81 4.94 -16.74
N GLY A 99 -6.43 5.16 -17.90
CA GLY A 99 -6.09 4.49 -19.16
C GLY A 99 -7.34 3.95 -19.82
N GLY A 100 -7.16 3.25 -20.94
CA GLY A 100 -8.22 2.44 -21.55
C GLY A 100 -8.38 1.08 -20.86
N LEU A 101 -9.12 0.18 -21.49
CA LEU A 101 -9.29 -1.20 -21.01
C LEU A 101 -7.94 -1.91 -20.89
N TYR A 102 -7.64 -2.44 -19.72
CA TYR A 102 -6.37 -3.11 -19.47
C TYR A 102 -6.35 -4.52 -20.08
N SER A 103 -5.16 -4.95 -20.51
CA SER A 103 -4.92 -6.33 -20.93
C SER A 103 -4.42 -7.15 -19.75
N MET A 104 -5.20 -8.13 -19.28
CA MET A 104 -4.77 -9.07 -18.23
C MET A 104 -3.48 -9.81 -18.58
N GLY A 105 -3.23 -10.04 -19.88
CA GLY A 105 -1.95 -10.56 -20.34
C GLY A 105 -0.78 -9.68 -19.93
N ILE A 106 -0.94 -8.36 -20.11
CA ILE A 106 0.09 -7.35 -19.81
C ILE A 106 0.19 -7.09 -18.31
N ILE A 107 -0.91 -6.68 -17.66
CA ILE A 107 -0.87 -6.18 -16.28
C ILE A 107 -0.88 -7.28 -15.21
N GLY A 108 -1.19 -8.53 -15.58
CA GLY A 108 -1.25 -9.66 -14.64
C GLY A 108 -0.33 -10.82 -15.02
N ILE A 109 -0.59 -11.46 -16.16
CA ILE A 109 0.06 -12.73 -16.54
C ILE A 109 1.57 -12.56 -16.75
N LEU A 110 2.00 -11.58 -17.54
CA LEU A 110 3.42 -11.35 -17.83
C LEU A 110 4.23 -11.06 -16.54
N PRO A 111 3.85 -10.11 -15.68
CA PRO A 111 4.53 -9.88 -14.41
C PRO A 111 4.52 -11.11 -13.49
N PHE A 112 3.41 -11.87 -13.47
CA PHE A 112 3.29 -13.10 -12.69
C PHE A 112 4.38 -14.12 -13.05
N ILE A 113 4.64 -14.33 -14.35
CA ILE A 113 5.72 -15.20 -14.83
C ILE A 113 7.10 -14.51 -14.91
N GLY A 114 7.22 -13.28 -14.41
CA GLY A 114 8.48 -12.55 -14.29
C GLY A 114 8.92 -11.77 -15.53
N ILE A 115 8.02 -11.57 -16.49
CA ILE A 115 8.28 -10.77 -17.69
C ILE A 115 7.81 -9.33 -17.46
N MET A 116 8.77 -8.40 -17.45
CA MET A 116 8.50 -6.97 -17.30
C MET A 116 8.70 -6.25 -18.63
N LEU A 117 7.70 -5.48 -19.05
CA LEU A 117 7.75 -4.66 -20.26
C LEU A 117 8.27 -3.24 -19.99
N LYS A 118 8.87 -2.64 -21.03
CA LYS A 118 9.15 -1.19 -21.08
C LYS A 118 7.86 -0.41 -21.23
N ASP A 119 7.68 0.61 -20.41
CA ASP A 119 6.46 1.41 -20.28
C ASP A 119 6.35 2.58 -21.26
N ASN A 120 7.35 2.77 -22.12
CA ASN A 120 7.21 3.56 -23.35
C ASN A 120 6.35 2.88 -24.43
N LYS A 121 5.96 1.61 -24.21
CA LYS A 121 5.02 0.86 -25.05
C LYS A 121 3.57 1.22 -24.70
N TYR A 122 3.20 2.46 -24.94
CA TYR A 122 1.91 3.04 -24.50
C TYR A 122 0.67 2.20 -24.81
N LYS A 123 0.63 1.50 -25.96
CA LYS A 123 -0.50 0.61 -26.31
C LYS A 123 -0.62 -0.60 -25.36
N ALA A 124 0.49 -1.15 -24.88
CA ALA A 124 0.48 -2.29 -23.97
C ALA A 124 -0.15 -1.94 -22.62
N PHE A 125 0.04 -0.69 -22.17
CA PHE A 125 -0.49 -0.17 -20.91
C PHE A 125 -1.78 0.64 -21.07
N SER A 126 -2.41 0.61 -22.25
CA SER A 126 -3.63 1.37 -22.53
C SER A 126 -3.50 2.88 -22.24
N ARG A 127 -2.32 3.46 -22.53
CA ARG A 127 -1.96 4.87 -22.26
C ARG A 127 -1.49 5.62 -23.51
N THR A 128 -2.19 5.45 -24.63
CA THR A 128 -1.81 6.05 -25.92
C THR A 128 -2.14 7.54 -26.04
N ASP A 129 -3.13 8.03 -25.29
CA ASP A 129 -3.56 9.43 -25.34
C ASP A 129 -2.52 10.36 -24.67
N ILE A 130 -1.99 11.29 -25.46
CA ILE A 130 -1.02 12.29 -25.01
C ILE A 130 -1.64 13.24 -23.99
N LYS A 131 -2.88 13.69 -24.21
CA LYS A 131 -3.56 14.64 -23.31
C LYS A 131 -3.80 14.02 -21.93
N ALA A 132 -4.20 12.75 -21.90
CA ALA A 132 -4.37 12.01 -20.64
C ALA A 132 -3.04 11.84 -19.87
N ARG A 133 -1.91 11.72 -20.58
CA ARG A 133 -0.58 11.70 -19.94
C ARG A 133 -0.17 13.08 -19.40
N GLU A 134 -0.53 14.15 -20.10
CA GLU A 134 -0.30 15.52 -19.63
C GLU A 134 -1.15 15.83 -18.39
N GLU A 135 -2.43 15.46 -18.42
CA GLU A 135 -3.37 15.60 -17.29
C GLU A 135 -2.89 14.85 -16.05
N TYR A 136 -2.35 13.64 -16.21
CA TYR A 136 -1.73 12.90 -15.10
C TYR A 136 -0.66 13.73 -14.36
N TYR A 137 0.19 14.48 -15.08
CA TYR A 137 1.20 15.31 -14.44
C TYR A 137 0.60 16.55 -13.76
N ILE A 138 -0.44 17.15 -14.34
CA ILE A 138 -1.19 18.25 -13.72
C ILE A 138 -1.81 17.79 -12.40
N ASP A 139 -2.47 16.64 -12.39
CA ASP A 139 -3.14 16.13 -11.20
C ASP A 139 -2.14 15.59 -10.17
N SER A 140 -1.03 15.00 -10.62
CA SER A 140 0.09 14.64 -9.73
C SER A 140 0.67 15.87 -9.02
N GLU A 141 0.86 16.98 -9.74
CA GLU A 141 1.33 18.24 -9.13
C GLU A 141 0.32 18.78 -8.11
N ARG A 142 -0.98 18.75 -8.44
CA ARG A 142 -2.06 19.17 -7.52
C ARG A 142 -2.07 18.31 -6.26
N MET A 143 -1.97 16.99 -6.40
CA MET A 143 -1.91 16.05 -5.28
C MET A 143 -0.71 16.37 -4.37
N ILE A 144 0.49 16.45 -4.94
CA ILE A 144 1.73 16.71 -4.18
C ILE A 144 1.63 18.06 -3.46
N LYS A 145 1.18 19.13 -4.14
CA LYS A 145 1.03 20.46 -3.52
C LYS A 145 0.01 20.44 -2.38
N THR A 146 -1.12 19.76 -2.57
CA THR A 146 -2.20 19.69 -1.58
C THR A 146 -1.75 18.96 -0.32
N LEU A 147 -0.98 17.89 -0.48
CA LEU A 147 -0.57 16.98 0.60
C LEU A 147 0.87 17.25 1.09
N TYR A 148 1.53 18.30 0.59
CA TYR A 148 2.95 18.58 0.86
C TYR A 148 3.25 18.71 2.36
N ASN A 149 2.31 19.27 3.12
CA ASN A 149 2.45 19.50 4.56
C ASN A 149 2.00 18.31 5.43
N THR A 150 1.50 17.22 4.84
CA THR A 150 1.10 16.03 5.58
C THR A 150 2.33 15.37 6.22
N VAL A 151 2.35 15.31 7.55
CA VAL A 151 3.50 14.84 8.34
C VAL A 151 3.67 13.33 8.20
N SER A 152 2.59 12.56 8.23
CA SER A 152 2.59 11.09 8.12
C SER A 152 3.01 10.56 6.75
N LEU A 153 2.85 11.37 5.69
CA LEU A 153 3.07 10.93 4.31
C LEU A 153 4.54 10.65 4.06
N ALA A 154 4.87 9.37 3.95
CA ALA A 154 6.22 8.82 3.86
C ALA A 154 6.65 8.49 2.43
N MET A 155 5.69 8.11 1.59
CA MET A 155 5.97 7.61 0.26
C MET A 155 4.93 8.06 -0.76
N TRP A 156 5.40 8.39 -1.96
CA TRP A 156 4.57 8.56 -3.16
C TRP A 156 4.63 7.29 -4.02
N VAL A 157 3.48 6.85 -4.54
CA VAL A 157 3.38 5.71 -5.46
C VAL A 157 2.73 6.16 -6.78
N PRO A 158 3.52 6.58 -7.79
CA PRO A 158 3.01 7.05 -9.07
C PRO A 158 2.16 6.04 -9.86
N PHE A 159 2.55 4.76 -9.85
CA PHE A 159 1.88 3.70 -10.61
C PHE A 159 1.73 2.43 -9.78
N ASN A 160 0.54 1.82 -9.85
CA ASN A 160 0.23 0.53 -9.26
C ASN A 160 0.02 -0.52 -10.35
N GLU A 161 0.67 -1.68 -10.25
CA GLU A 161 0.41 -2.86 -11.07
C GLU A 161 0.44 -2.64 -12.61
N GLY A 162 1.14 -1.61 -13.07
CA GLY A 162 1.15 -1.26 -14.48
C GLY A 162 -0.16 -0.63 -14.99
N TRP A 163 -1.12 -0.29 -14.12
CA TRP A 163 -2.41 0.27 -14.51
C TRP A 163 -2.22 1.63 -15.16
N GLY A 164 -2.28 1.65 -16.50
CA GLY A 164 -1.92 2.82 -17.27
C GLY A 164 -0.54 3.37 -16.98
N GLN A 165 0.43 2.53 -16.62
CA GLN A 165 1.81 2.97 -16.41
C GLN A 165 2.42 3.51 -17.71
N PHE A 166 3.20 4.58 -17.60
CA PHE A 166 3.96 5.15 -18.71
C PHE A 166 5.16 5.92 -18.18
N ASP A 167 6.28 5.84 -18.88
CA ASP A 167 7.51 6.59 -18.60
C ASP A 167 7.81 6.71 -17.08
N ALA A 168 7.80 5.62 -16.31
CA ALA A 168 7.82 5.68 -14.85
C ALA A 168 9.09 6.35 -14.29
N GLU A 169 10.21 6.28 -15.01
CA GLU A 169 11.42 7.04 -14.68
C GLU A 169 11.23 8.56 -14.80
N LYS A 170 10.48 9.02 -15.82
CA LYS A 170 10.10 10.43 -15.97
C LYS A 170 9.17 10.86 -14.84
N ALA A 171 8.20 10.02 -14.48
CA ALA A 171 7.31 10.26 -13.34
C ALA A 171 8.10 10.34 -12.02
N TYR A 172 9.02 9.40 -11.76
CA TYR A 172 9.91 9.46 -10.59
C TYR A 172 10.66 10.80 -10.50
N ASN A 173 11.30 11.23 -11.58
CA ASN A 173 12.05 12.48 -11.61
C ASN A 173 11.15 13.71 -11.40
N PHE A 174 9.93 13.68 -11.95
CA PHE A 174 8.93 14.72 -11.74
C PHE A 174 8.51 14.84 -10.27
N TYR A 175 8.16 13.72 -9.64
CA TYR A 175 7.81 13.66 -8.22
C TYR A 175 8.98 14.14 -7.36
N LYS A 176 10.21 13.67 -7.65
CA LYS A 176 11.40 14.05 -6.88
C LYS A 176 11.73 15.54 -6.96
N LYS A 177 11.45 16.17 -8.11
CA LYS A 177 11.63 17.62 -8.30
C LYS A 177 10.63 18.43 -7.48
N LEU A 178 9.39 17.97 -7.36
CA LEU A 178 8.34 18.67 -6.59
C LEU A 178 8.46 18.39 -5.08
N ASP A 179 8.85 17.18 -4.71
CA ASP A 179 8.99 16.78 -3.32
C ASP A 179 10.15 15.77 -3.16
N SER A 180 11.29 16.29 -2.72
CA SER A 180 12.48 15.48 -2.44
C SER A 180 12.50 14.90 -1.02
N THR A 181 11.51 15.23 -0.17
CA THR A 181 11.47 14.90 1.26
C THR A 181 10.83 13.55 1.58
N ARG A 182 10.11 12.96 0.61
CA ARG A 182 9.59 11.58 0.66
C ARG A 182 10.34 10.65 -0.28
N THR A 183 10.19 9.36 -0.03
CA THR A 183 10.63 8.31 -0.95
C THR A 183 9.58 8.02 -2.01
N ILE A 184 9.95 7.43 -3.15
CA ILE A 184 9.05 7.24 -4.30
C ILE A 184 9.14 5.80 -4.81
N ASP A 185 8.04 5.05 -4.74
CA ASP A 185 7.88 3.75 -5.41
C ASP A 185 7.28 3.95 -6.80
N HIS A 186 8.15 4.15 -7.81
CA HIS A 186 7.75 4.60 -9.15
C HIS A 186 6.79 3.65 -9.87
N ALA A 187 6.91 2.35 -9.63
CA ALA A 187 6.08 1.31 -10.25
C ALA A 187 5.91 0.17 -9.25
N SER A 188 4.83 0.25 -8.45
CA SER A 188 4.55 -0.72 -7.41
C SER A 188 4.17 -2.07 -8.02
N GLY A 189 4.84 -3.12 -7.56
CA GLY A 189 4.62 -4.52 -7.95
C GLY A 189 5.12 -4.88 -9.34
N TRP A 190 4.56 -4.26 -10.38
CA TRP A 190 4.73 -4.68 -11.78
C TRP A 190 5.49 -3.67 -12.63
N HIS A 191 6.08 -4.18 -13.72
CA HIS A 191 6.78 -3.40 -14.74
C HIS A 191 7.86 -2.45 -14.18
N ASP A 192 8.62 -2.91 -13.18
CA ASP A 192 9.76 -2.17 -12.64
C ASP A 192 10.75 -1.81 -13.75
N GLN A 193 10.93 -0.50 -13.98
CA GLN A 193 11.88 0.03 -14.96
C GLN A 193 13.33 0.06 -14.46
N LYS A 194 13.60 -0.47 -13.25
CA LYS A 194 14.91 -0.50 -12.58
C LYS A 194 15.43 0.90 -12.21
N CYS A 195 14.51 1.82 -11.93
CA CYS A 195 14.79 3.17 -11.46
C CYS A 195 14.16 3.38 -10.07
N GLY A 196 14.14 4.64 -9.60
CA GLY A 196 13.47 4.99 -8.35
C GLY A 196 14.14 4.44 -7.09
N ASP A 197 13.40 4.56 -5.99
CA ASP A 197 13.91 4.28 -4.65
C ASP A 197 13.83 2.80 -4.28
N PHE A 198 12.91 2.02 -4.86
CA PHE A 198 12.57 0.68 -4.38
C PHE A 198 12.56 -0.40 -5.46
N ARG A 199 12.79 -1.64 -5.02
CA ARG A 199 12.35 -2.85 -5.73
C ARG A 199 11.05 -3.33 -5.09
N SER A 200 9.94 -3.00 -5.74
CA SER A 200 8.59 -3.24 -5.24
C SER A 200 8.01 -4.57 -5.76
N LEU A 201 7.36 -5.35 -4.88
CA LEU A 201 6.86 -6.69 -5.17
C LEU A 201 5.40 -6.83 -4.74
N HIS A 202 4.57 -7.35 -5.64
CA HIS A 202 3.23 -7.85 -5.32
C HIS A 202 3.25 -9.37 -5.37
N ILE A 203 2.93 -10.04 -4.27
CA ILE A 203 2.99 -11.52 -4.21
C ILE A 203 1.85 -12.07 -3.36
N TYR A 204 0.90 -12.72 -4.04
CA TYR A 204 -0.28 -13.29 -3.39
C TYR A 204 -0.28 -14.83 -3.31
N PHE A 205 0.20 -15.51 -4.36
CA PHE A 205 0.00 -16.96 -4.53
C PHE A 205 1.27 -17.81 -4.40
N ARG A 206 2.45 -17.19 -4.32
CA ARG A 206 3.74 -17.89 -4.30
C ARG A 206 4.56 -17.48 -3.09
N LYS A 207 5.52 -18.31 -2.72
CA LYS A 207 6.53 -17.98 -1.71
C LYS A 207 7.30 -16.72 -2.11
N VAL A 208 7.42 -15.77 -1.18
CA VAL A 208 8.18 -14.54 -1.33
C VAL A 208 9.67 -14.89 -1.35
N LYS A 209 10.36 -14.33 -2.33
CA LYS A 209 11.82 -14.36 -2.43
C LYS A 209 12.29 -12.92 -2.46
N VAL A 210 13.18 -12.55 -1.54
CA VAL A 210 13.83 -11.24 -1.54
C VAL A 210 14.94 -11.25 -2.60
N PRO A 211 14.78 -10.57 -3.75
CA PRO A 211 15.84 -10.49 -4.74
C PRO A 211 17.02 -9.68 -4.20
N LYS A 212 18.23 -9.96 -4.72
CA LYS A 212 19.36 -9.04 -4.52
C LYS A 212 19.14 -7.79 -5.36
N ASP A 213 19.06 -6.64 -4.72
CA ASP A 213 18.94 -5.33 -5.37
C ASP A 213 19.77 -4.31 -4.57
N LYS A 214 20.17 -3.22 -5.21
CA LYS A 214 20.85 -2.10 -4.54
C LYS A 214 19.85 -1.21 -3.79
N ARG A 215 18.58 -1.23 -4.21
CA ARG A 215 17.43 -0.58 -3.58
C ARG A 215 16.86 -1.46 -2.47
N PRO A 216 16.22 -0.89 -1.43
CA PRO A 216 15.43 -1.68 -0.50
C PRO A 216 14.34 -2.46 -1.24
N VAL A 217 14.16 -3.73 -0.86
CA VAL A 217 13.07 -4.57 -1.35
C VAL A 217 11.87 -4.38 -0.45
N ILE A 218 10.72 -4.06 -1.04
CA ILE A 218 9.45 -3.93 -0.34
C ILE A 218 8.43 -4.92 -0.93
N LEU A 219 7.60 -5.47 -0.05
CA LEU A 219 6.46 -6.30 -0.43
C LEU A 219 5.20 -5.42 -0.33
N SER A 220 5.00 -4.61 -1.36
CA SER A 220 4.04 -3.51 -1.38
C SER A 220 2.60 -3.94 -1.57
N GLU A 221 2.36 -5.23 -1.87
CA GLU A 221 1.10 -5.96 -1.64
C GLU A 221 1.36 -7.46 -1.45
N PHE A 222 0.70 -8.06 -0.46
CA PHE A 222 0.70 -9.51 -0.25
C PHE A 222 -0.49 -9.97 0.58
N GLY A 223 -0.64 -11.28 0.68
CA GLY A 223 -1.67 -11.89 1.52
C GLY A 223 -2.99 -11.99 0.78
N GLY A 224 -4.00 -11.22 1.20
CA GLY A 224 -5.35 -11.34 0.64
C GLY A 224 -6.08 -12.61 1.10
N TYR A 225 -5.88 -12.99 2.36
CA TYR A 225 -6.62 -14.11 2.95
C TYR A 225 -7.98 -13.59 3.39
N SER A 226 -9.03 -14.34 3.09
CA SER A 226 -10.41 -13.92 3.33
C SER A 226 -11.07 -14.81 4.35
N LEU A 227 -11.61 -14.20 5.41
CA LEU A 227 -12.55 -14.85 6.32
C LEU A 227 -13.97 -14.40 6.00
N GLN A 228 -14.89 -15.36 5.83
CA GLN A 228 -16.29 -15.08 5.58
C GLN A 228 -16.97 -14.49 6.84
N ALA A 229 -17.37 -13.21 6.78
CA ALA A 229 -18.10 -12.54 7.85
C ALA A 229 -19.63 -12.56 7.58
N LYS A 230 -20.27 -13.71 7.79
CA LYS A 230 -21.71 -13.91 7.48
C LYS A 230 -22.58 -12.80 8.09
N GLY A 231 -23.43 -12.20 7.26
CA GLY A 231 -24.32 -11.09 7.66
C GLY A 231 -23.70 -9.69 7.51
N HIS A 232 -22.38 -9.61 7.30
CA HIS A 232 -21.61 -8.35 7.22
C HIS A 232 -20.85 -8.18 5.90
N MET A 233 -21.23 -8.96 4.89
CA MET A 233 -20.67 -8.90 3.54
C MET A 233 -21.57 -8.06 2.64
N TYR A 234 -20.97 -7.33 1.70
CA TYR A 234 -21.72 -6.65 0.65
C TYR A 234 -22.53 -7.67 -0.18
N ASN A 235 -21.85 -8.70 -0.68
CA ASN A 235 -22.46 -9.80 -1.40
C ASN A 235 -22.55 -11.04 -0.51
N LYS A 236 -23.76 -11.59 -0.35
CA LYS A 236 -24.02 -12.74 0.54
C LYS A 236 -23.59 -14.07 -0.06
N GLU A 237 -23.48 -14.15 -1.39
CA GLU A 237 -23.31 -15.42 -2.11
C GLU A 237 -21.91 -15.56 -2.72
N LYS A 238 -21.27 -14.43 -3.04
CA LYS A 238 -19.95 -14.40 -3.65
C LYS A 238 -19.01 -13.59 -2.79
N PHE A 239 -17.78 -14.09 -2.69
CA PHE A 239 -16.65 -13.29 -2.27
C PHE A 239 -15.40 -13.80 -2.94
N PHE A 240 -14.60 -12.85 -3.40
CA PHE A 240 -13.26 -13.01 -3.88
C PHE A 240 -12.27 -12.96 -2.71
N GLY A 241 -11.19 -13.72 -2.89
CA GLY A 241 -10.16 -13.92 -1.90
C GLY A 241 -9.04 -14.77 -2.46
N TYR A 242 -7.80 -14.40 -2.17
CA TYR A 242 -6.64 -15.15 -2.66
C TYR A 242 -6.52 -16.51 -1.95
N LYS A 243 -6.98 -16.58 -0.70
CA LYS A 243 -7.20 -17.84 0.04
C LYS A 243 -8.37 -17.70 1.01
N LYS A 244 -9.36 -18.59 0.93
CA LYS A 244 -10.64 -18.47 1.65
C LYS A 244 -10.67 -19.34 2.90
N TYR A 245 -11.24 -18.80 3.97
CA TYR A 245 -11.45 -19.44 5.26
C TYR A 245 -12.87 -19.20 5.74
N TYR A 246 -13.37 -20.12 6.57
CA TYR A 246 -14.76 -20.13 7.03
C TYR A 246 -14.89 -20.10 8.56
N ASN A 247 -13.78 -20.17 9.28
CA ASN A 247 -13.70 -19.97 10.73
C ASN A 247 -12.43 -19.19 11.08
N GLN A 248 -12.50 -18.48 12.20
CA GLN A 248 -11.46 -17.55 12.64
C GLN A 248 -10.15 -18.26 13.02
N ALA A 249 -10.21 -19.43 13.65
CA ALA A 249 -9.02 -20.15 14.11
C ALA A 249 -8.11 -20.59 12.93
N GLU A 250 -8.68 -21.12 11.85
CA GLU A 250 -7.92 -21.48 10.65
C GLU A 250 -7.36 -20.25 9.93
N PHE A 251 -8.15 -19.18 9.86
CA PHE A 251 -7.72 -17.90 9.29
C PHE A 251 -6.52 -17.33 10.06
N GLU A 252 -6.61 -17.25 11.39
CA GLU A 252 -5.54 -16.76 12.27
C GLU A 252 -4.28 -17.62 12.16
N LYS A 253 -4.42 -18.94 12.23
CA LYS A 253 -3.28 -19.86 12.04
C LYS A 253 -2.56 -19.58 10.72
N ALA A 254 -3.31 -19.46 9.64
CA ALA A 254 -2.71 -19.22 8.33
C ALA A 254 -2.10 -17.82 8.20
N LEU A 255 -2.73 -16.80 8.79
CA LEU A 255 -2.20 -15.44 8.85
C LEU A 255 -0.88 -15.40 9.62
N GLY A 256 -0.81 -16.08 10.77
CA GLY A 256 0.43 -16.22 11.55
C GLY A 256 1.54 -16.92 10.78
N GLU A 257 1.22 -18.00 10.05
CA GLU A 257 2.18 -18.66 9.18
C GLU A 257 2.67 -17.78 8.03
N LEU A 258 1.76 -17.00 7.42
CA LEU A 258 2.08 -16.05 6.36
C LEU A 258 3.07 -14.99 6.84
N TYR A 259 2.75 -14.28 7.94
CA TYR A 259 3.64 -13.25 8.48
C TYR A 259 4.98 -13.82 8.95
N LYS A 260 4.98 -14.99 9.58
CA LYS A 260 6.23 -15.64 9.99
C LYS A 260 7.15 -15.91 8.80
N LYS A 261 6.65 -16.64 7.79
CA LYS A 261 7.47 -17.17 6.68
C LYS A 261 7.78 -16.11 5.62
N GLU A 262 6.82 -15.23 5.33
CA GLU A 262 6.88 -14.30 4.20
C GLU A 262 7.20 -12.86 4.62
N VAL A 263 7.26 -12.58 5.93
CA VAL A 263 7.67 -11.27 6.47
C VAL A 263 8.83 -11.42 7.44
N ILE A 264 8.60 -11.96 8.64
CA ILE A 264 9.56 -11.97 9.75
C ILE A 264 10.88 -12.66 9.36
N ASP A 265 10.81 -13.87 8.80
CA ASP A 265 11.97 -14.65 8.36
C ASP A 265 12.75 -14.00 7.19
N LEU A 266 12.15 -13.00 6.53
CA LEU A 266 12.71 -12.30 5.38
C LEU A 266 13.29 -10.91 5.70
N ILE A 267 13.01 -10.35 6.88
CA ILE A 267 13.56 -9.05 7.33
C ILE A 267 15.09 -9.08 7.27
N GLY A 268 15.71 -10.09 7.88
CA GLY A 268 17.18 -10.28 7.88
C GLY A 268 17.77 -10.55 6.49
N LYS A 269 16.94 -10.91 5.50
CA LYS A 269 17.35 -11.15 4.10
C LYS A 269 17.19 -9.94 3.19
N GLY A 270 16.66 -8.82 3.71
CA GLY A 270 16.56 -7.55 2.99
C GLY A 270 15.16 -7.02 2.76
N LEU A 271 14.12 -7.73 3.18
CA LEU A 271 12.75 -7.20 3.15
C LEU A 271 12.64 -6.01 4.11
N SER A 272 12.13 -4.88 3.62
CA SER A 272 12.18 -3.60 4.35
C SER A 272 10.83 -2.93 4.61
N ALA A 273 9.76 -3.40 3.96
CA ALA A 273 8.39 -2.98 4.23
C ALA A 273 7.40 -4.01 3.70
N THR A 274 6.19 -3.99 4.25
CA THR A 274 5.07 -4.85 3.84
C THR A 274 3.74 -4.09 3.85
N VAL A 275 2.85 -4.44 2.92
CA VAL A 275 1.46 -3.97 2.86
C VAL A 275 0.56 -5.20 2.69
N TYR A 276 -0.18 -5.58 3.72
CA TYR A 276 -1.13 -6.68 3.63
C TYR A 276 -2.45 -6.17 3.03
N THR A 277 -3.01 -6.91 2.08
CA THR A 277 -4.33 -6.63 1.50
C THR A 277 -5.37 -7.32 2.39
N GLU A 278 -6.20 -6.61 3.17
CA GLU A 278 -6.40 -5.15 3.27
C GLU A 278 -7.07 -4.73 4.61
N VAL A 279 -7.38 -3.44 4.81
CA VAL A 279 -8.04 -2.91 6.03
C VAL A 279 -9.45 -3.51 6.22
N SER A 280 -10.31 -3.34 5.24
CA SER A 280 -11.73 -3.74 5.28
C SER A 280 -12.12 -4.42 3.98
N ASP A 281 -13.12 -5.29 4.00
CA ASP A 281 -13.69 -5.82 2.76
C ASP A 281 -14.20 -4.68 1.86
N VAL A 282 -14.03 -4.86 0.55
CA VAL A 282 -14.54 -3.97 -0.49
C VAL A 282 -15.39 -4.76 -1.46
N GLU A 283 -16.70 -4.56 -1.39
CA GLU A 283 -17.68 -5.25 -2.23
C GLU A 283 -17.47 -6.78 -2.25
N ASP A 284 -17.10 -7.35 -3.39
CA ASP A 284 -16.83 -8.78 -3.54
C ASP A 284 -15.43 -9.15 -3.02
N GLU A 285 -14.47 -8.23 -2.90
CA GLU A 285 -13.14 -8.48 -2.33
C GLU A 285 -13.20 -8.53 -0.80
N CYS A 286 -13.16 -9.73 -0.23
CA CYS A 286 -13.33 -9.93 1.22
C CYS A 286 -12.01 -10.22 1.94
N ASN A 287 -10.95 -9.50 1.56
CA ASN A 287 -9.58 -9.65 2.08
C ASN A 287 -9.32 -8.84 3.37
N GLY A 288 -10.31 -8.05 3.80
CA GLY A 288 -10.19 -7.15 4.94
C GLY A 288 -9.96 -7.87 6.26
N LEU A 289 -9.18 -7.24 7.14
CA LEU A 289 -9.15 -7.61 8.57
C LEU A 289 -10.45 -7.24 9.29
N VAL A 290 -11.27 -6.40 8.66
CA VAL A 290 -12.58 -5.96 9.14
C VAL A 290 -13.64 -6.18 8.04
N SER A 291 -14.88 -6.46 8.42
CA SER A 291 -16.00 -6.58 7.48
C SER A 291 -16.27 -5.28 6.71
N TYR A 292 -17.02 -5.42 5.60
CA TYR A 292 -17.42 -4.31 4.73
C TYR A 292 -18.05 -3.14 5.51
N ASP A 293 -18.92 -3.45 6.47
CA ASP A 293 -19.65 -2.49 7.29
C ASP A 293 -18.96 -2.08 8.61
N ARG A 294 -17.69 -2.50 8.81
CA ARG A 294 -16.89 -2.25 10.01
C ARG A 294 -17.42 -2.84 11.32
N LYS A 295 -18.46 -3.69 11.28
CA LYS A 295 -19.08 -4.25 12.48
C LYS A 295 -18.38 -5.51 13.01
N VAL A 296 -17.60 -6.21 12.18
CA VAL A 296 -16.89 -7.42 12.57
C VAL A 296 -15.40 -7.27 12.33
N VAL A 297 -14.63 -7.33 13.41
CA VAL A 297 -13.18 -7.54 13.34
C VAL A 297 -12.92 -9.03 13.16
N LYS A 298 -12.27 -9.42 12.06
CA LYS A 298 -12.14 -10.82 11.62
C LYS A 298 -10.97 -11.56 12.26
N VAL A 299 -10.10 -10.83 12.95
CA VAL A 299 -8.88 -11.34 13.59
C VAL A 299 -8.85 -10.90 15.04
N ASN A 300 -8.43 -11.77 15.95
CA ASN A 300 -8.17 -11.39 17.32
C ASN A 300 -7.05 -10.32 17.36
N MET A 301 -7.33 -9.18 17.99
CA MET A 301 -6.42 -8.03 17.99
C MET A 301 -5.10 -8.33 18.71
N ASP A 302 -5.14 -9.04 19.83
CA ASP A 302 -3.93 -9.38 20.59
C ASP A 302 -3.05 -10.36 19.82
N PHE A 303 -3.67 -11.31 19.10
CA PHE A 303 -2.95 -12.24 18.23
C PHE A 303 -2.17 -11.53 17.13
N ILE A 304 -2.84 -10.67 16.34
CA ILE A 304 -2.16 -9.97 15.24
C ILE A 304 -1.15 -8.93 15.75
N LYS A 305 -1.44 -8.29 16.89
CA LYS A 305 -0.51 -7.38 17.55
C LYS A 305 0.77 -8.09 17.97
N ALA A 306 0.66 -9.27 18.59
CA ALA A 306 1.82 -10.06 19.00
C ALA A 306 2.69 -10.49 17.81
N ILE A 307 2.10 -10.72 16.63
CA ILE A 307 2.84 -10.95 15.39
C ILE A 307 3.54 -9.66 14.94
N ASN A 308 2.80 -8.56 14.85
CA ASN A 308 3.31 -7.29 14.35
C ASN A 308 4.43 -6.71 15.24
N GLU A 309 4.40 -6.97 16.55
CA GLU A 309 5.47 -6.56 17.48
C GLU A 309 6.81 -7.27 17.24
N GLN A 310 6.83 -8.38 16.49
CA GLN A 310 8.05 -9.05 16.04
C GLN A 310 8.65 -8.44 14.77
N ILE A 311 7.88 -7.60 14.04
CA ILE A 311 8.29 -6.99 12.78
C ILE A 311 9.06 -5.69 13.09
N LYS A 312 10.35 -5.83 13.38
CA LYS A 312 11.26 -4.73 13.73
C LYS A 312 12.59 -4.91 13.01
N ILE A 313 13.26 -3.80 12.68
CA ILE A 313 14.66 -3.75 12.21
C ILE A 313 15.48 -3.05 13.30
#